data_AF-D8T1C7-F1
#
_entry.id   AF-D8T1C7-F1
#
_cell.length_a   1.000
_cell.length_b   1.000
_cell.length_c   1.000
_cell.angle_alpha   90.00
_cell.angle_beta   90.00
_cell.angle_gamma   90.00
#
_symmetry.space_group_name_H-M   'P 1'
#
loop_
_entity.id
_entity.type
_entity.pdbx_description
1 polymer ?
#
loop_
_entity_poly.entity_id
_entity_poly.type
_entity_poly.pdbx_seq_one_letter_code
_entity_poly.pdbx_strand_id
1 'polypeptide(L)' 'IQEDCNTVLYYKTIVLWVTGTNGLSFDYKLRLQEDGNLVLYSAFDSKALFSTGTYCRN' A
#
# COMPACT_ATOMS: atom_id res chain seq x y z
N ILE A 1 -10.07 -2.17 -1.96
CA ILE A 1 -9.47 -0.99 -1.31
C ILE A 1 -10.63 -0.14 -0.81
N GLN A 2 -10.58 0.37 0.42
CA GLN A 2 -11.71 1.12 0.99
C GLN A 2 -11.65 2.59 0.57
N GLU A 3 -12.79 3.29 0.66
CA GLU A 3 -12.93 4.71 0.25
C GLU A 3 -12.09 5.66 1.11
N ASP A 4 -11.74 5.26 2.34
CA ASP A 4 -10.80 5.97 3.22
C ASP A 4 -9.33 5.75 2.84
N CYS A 5 -9.10 4.96 1.79
CA CYS A 5 -7.79 4.60 1.26
C CYS A 5 -6.98 3.67 2.17
N ASN A 6 -7.69 2.83 2.91
CA ASN A 6 -7.13 1.69 3.60
C ASN A 6 -7.13 0.44 2.72
N THR A 7 -6.08 -0.38 2.89
CA THR A 7 -6.12 -1.78 2.46
C THR A 7 -6.30 -2.64 3.70
N VAL A 8 -7.45 -3.30 3.76
CA VAL A 8 -7.84 -4.14 4.91
C VAL A 8 -8.06 -5.56 4.41
N LEU A 9 -7.44 -6.52 5.09
CA LEU A 9 -7.71 -7.93 4.87
C LEU A 9 -8.81 -8.38 5.83
N TYR A 10 -9.91 -8.86 5.26
CA TYR A 10 -11.05 -9.36 6.04
C TYR A 10 -11.16 -10.88 5.96
N TYR A 11 -11.66 -11.47 7.04
CA TYR A 11 -12.38 -12.74 7.00
C TYR A 11 -13.78 -12.54 7.57
N LYS A 12 -14.80 -12.63 6.71
CA LYS A 12 -16.18 -12.19 7.01
C LYS A 12 -16.20 -10.72 7.46
N THR A 13 -16.54 -10.46 8.72
CA THR A 13 -16.60 -9.12 9.33
C THR A 13 -15.37 -8.81 10.20
N ILE A 14 -14.44 -9.75 10.33
CA ILE A 14 -13.25 -9.61 11.18
C ILE A 14 -12.12 -9.00 10.37
N VAL A 15 -11.58 -7.89 10.85
CA VAL A 15 -10.35 -7.28 10.33
C VAL A 15 -9.16 -8.12 10.81
N LEU A 16 -8.44 -8.73 9.87
CA LEU A 16 -7.26 -9.53 10.15
C LEU A 16 -5.97 -8.72 10.06
N TRP A 17 -5.93 -7.70 9.19
CA TRP A 17 -4.78 -6.82 9.01
C TRP A 17 -5.17 -5.49 8.32
N VAL A 18 -4.45 -4.42 8.62
CA VAL A 18 -4.72 -3.05 8.13
C VAL A 18 -3.40 -2.31 7.79
N THR A 19 -3.34 -1.62 6.65
CA THR A 19 -2.15 -0.84 6.23
C THR A 19 -1.94 0.43 7.05
N GLY A 20 -3.00 1.02 7.62
CA GLY A 20 -2.92 2.26 8.39
C GLY A 20 -2.71 3.51 7.53
N THR A 21 -3.10 3.47 6.25
CA THR A 21 -2.83 4.52 5.26
C THR A 21 -3.97 5.54 5.09
N ASN A 22 -4.93 5.54 6.01
CA ASN A 22 -6.11 6.39 5.92
C ASN A 22 -5.74 7.88 5.85
N GLY A 23 -6.27 8.56 4.82
CA GLY A 23 -6.12 10.00 4.65
C GLY A 23 -4.76 10.49 4.14
N LEU A 24 -3.90 9.62 3.63
CA LEU A 24 -2.55 10.01 3.17
C LEU A 24 -2.50 10.57 1.73
N SER A 25 -3.51 10.33 0.89
CA SER A 25 -3.67 10.91 -0.46
C SER A 25 -5.11 10.70 -1.01
N PHE A 26 -5.46 11.26 -2.16
CA PHE A 26 -6.73 10.94 -2.84
C PHE A 26 -6.54 9.93 -3.98
N ASP A 27 -5.30 9.68 -4.38
CA ASP A 27 -4.99 8.86 -5.55
C ASP A 27 -3.68 8.10 -5.34
N TYR A 28 -3.68 6.79 -5.62
CA TYR A 28 -2.61 5.87 -5.22
C TYR A 28 -2.34 4.83 -6.29
N LYS A 29 -1.06 4.46 -6.42
CA LYS A 29 -0.64 3.37 -7.29
C LYS A 29 0.14 2.34 -6.48
N LEU A 30 -0.44 1.16 -6.31
CA LEU A 30 0.27 0.00 -5.80
C LEU A 30 1.07 -0.63 -6.94
N ARG A 31 2.38 -0.78 -6.76
CA ARG A 31 3.27 -1.36 -7.77
C ARG A 31 4.13 -2.46 -7.16
N LEU A 32 4.10 -3.63 -7.77
CA LEU A 32 5.16 -4.62 -7.61
C LEU A 32 6.30 -4.24 -8.55
N GLN A 33 7.46 -3.92 -8.00
CA GLN A 33 8.66 -3.54 -8.74
C GLN A 33 9.43 -4.80 -9.18
N GLU A 34 10.33 -4.63 -10.14
CA GLU A 34 11.15 -5.73 -10.68
C GLU A 34 12.13 -6.32 -9.66
N ASP A 35 12.47 -5.53 -8.64
CA ASP A 35 13.35 -5.95 -7.54
C ASP A 35 12.64 -6.78 -6.45
N GLY A 36 11.34 -7.06 -6.62
CA GLY A 36 10.54 -7.83 -5.67
C GLY A 36 9.91 -7.00 -4.54
N ASN A 37 10.05 -5.67 -4.59
CA ASN A 37 9.43 -4.78 -3.61
C ASN A 37 7.98 -4.46 -3.99
N LEU A 38 7.08 -4.48 -3.00
CA LEU A 38 5.73 -3.97 -3.16
C LEU A 38 5.67 -2.58 -2.53
N VAL A 39 5.41 -1.57 -3.36
CA VAL A 39 5.45 -0.16 -2.96
C VAL A 39 4.12 0.52 -3.27
N LEU A 40 3.62 1.28 -2.30
CA LEU A 40 2.49 2.18 -2.48
C LEU A 40 3.02 3.57 -2.80
N TYR A 41 2.65 4.09 -3.95
CA TYR A 41 2.97 5.44 -4.37
C TYR A 41 1.75 6.35 -4.29
N SER A 42 1.97 7.60 -3.90
CA SER A 42 1.06 8.70 -4.20
C SER A 42 1.01 8.89 -5.72
N ALA A 43 -0.18 8.85 -6.33
CA ALA A 43 -0.32 9.05 -7.76
C ALA A 43 -0.14 10.53 -8.17
N PHE A 44 -0.21 11.46 -7.22
CA PHE A 44 -0.05 12.90 -7.46
C PHE A 44 1.41 13.30 -7.73
N ASP A 45 2.33 12.82 -6.89
CA ASP A 45 3.76 13.21 -6.92
C ASP A 45 4.71 12.01 -7.07
N SER A 46 4.17 10.80 -7.24
CA SER A 46 4.94 9.54 -7.30
C SER A 46 5.81 9.30 -6.07
N LYS A 47 5.50 9.92 -4.94
CA LYS A 47 6.21 9.69 -3.68
C LYS A 47 5.87 8.32 -3.10
N ALA A 48 6.88 7.58 -2.68
CA ALA A 48 6.68 6.33 -1.96
C ALA A 48 6.11 6.63 -0.57
N LEU A 49 4.92 6.10 -0.29
CA LEU A 49 4.23 6.23 0.99
C LEU A 49 4.47 5.01 1.89
N PHE A 50 4.66 3.83 1.30
CA PHE A 50 4.93 2.58 2.02
C PHE A 50 5.72 1.61 1.14
N SER A 51 6.54 0.74 1.76
CA SER A 51 7.24 -0.37 1.12
C SER A 51 7.26 -1.59 2.04
N THR A 52 7.10 -2.79 1.47
CA THR A 52 7.24 -4.06 2.19
C THR A 52 8.68 -4.36 2.62
N GLY A 53 9.67 -3.68 2.03
CA GLY A 53 11.09 -3.92 2.31
C GLY A 53 11.62 -5.23 1.75
N THR A 54 10.90 -5.85 0.81
CA THR A 54 11.22 -7.16 0.22
C THR A 54 12.03 -7.06 -1.08
N TYR A 55 12.65 -5.91 -1.34
CA TYR A 55 13.58 -5.76 -2.45
C TYR A 55 14.78 -6.70 -2.28
N CYS A 56 15.25 -7.27 -3.39
CA CYS A 56 16.52 -7.98 -3.43
C CYS A 56 17.64 -7.11 -2.85
N ARG A 57 18.32 -7.61 -1.82
CA ARG A 57 19.54 -6.99 -1.27
C ARG A 57 20.75 -7.74 -1.83
N ASN A 58 21.69 -6.99 -2.41
CA ASN A 58 23.02 -7.50 -2.75
C ASN A 58 23.87 -7.68 -1.50
#